data_AF-A0A940PIE9-F1
#
_entry.id   AF-A0A940PIE9-F1
#
_cell.length_a   1.000
_cell.length_b   1.000
_cell.length_c   1.000
_cell.angle_alpha   90.00
_cell.angle_beta   90.00
_cell.angle_gamma   90.00
#
_symmetry.space_group_name_H-M   'P 1'
#
loop_
_entity.id
_entity.type
_entity.pdbx_description
1 polymer ?
#
loop_
_entity_poly.entity_id
_entity_poly.type
_entity_poly.pdbx_seq_one_letter_code
_entity_poly.pdbx_strand_id
1 'polypeptide(L)'
;MRKTPGVDMSTGSLGQGFASSVGMALGLRNKGIPAYTYALLGDGELNEGIVWESAMIASHYKTNHLIAIVDKNGKQAGGFTKDIIHMEDVMKKWESFG
;
A
#
# COMPACT_ATOMS: atom_id res chain seq x y z
N MET A 1 -2.30 11.08 -15.33
CA MET A 1 -1.02 10.94 -16.05
C MET A 1 -1.30 10.90 -17.53
N ARG A 2 -0.43 11.52 -18.33
CA ARG A 2 -0.62 11.63 -19.79
C ARG A 2 0.63 11.21 -20.59
N LYS A 3 1.74 10.93 -19.90
CA LYS A 3 3.05 10.72 -20.51
C LYS A 3 3.38 9.25 -20.76
N THR A 4 2.79 8.33 -19.99
CA THR A 4 3.12 6.89 -20.05
C THR A 4 1.83 6.08 -19.99
N PRO A 5 1.39 5.47 -21.11
CA PRO A 5 0.24 4.56 -21.11
C PRO A 5 0.45 3.40 -20.14
N GLY A 6 -0.60 3.03 -19.39
CA GLY A 6 -0.55 2.00 -18.36
C GLY A 6 -0.09 2.48 -16.97
N VAL A 7 0.29 3.76 -16.82
CA VAL A 7 0.58 4.35 -15.51
C VAL A 7 -0.61 5.16 -15.03
N ASP A 8 -1.26 4.66 -13.96
CA ASP A 8 -2.45 5.24 -13.33
C ASP A 8 -2.19 6.03 -12.03
N MET A 9 -0.98 5.99 -11.48
CA MET A 9 -0.50 6.98 -10.51
C MET A 9 0.97 7.33 -10.72
N SER A 10 1.33 8.61 -10.61
CA SER A 10 2.73 9.01 -10.46
C SER A 10 3.15 8.77 -9.00
N THR A 11 3.94 7.72 -8.79
CA THR A 11 4.52 7.40 -7.49
C THR A 11 5.96 7.93 -7.38
N GLY A 12 6.68 7.55 -6.34
CA GLY A 12 8.08 7.95 -6.08
C GLY A 12 8.25 8.51 -4.67
N SER A 13 7.27 9.28 -4.19
CA SER A 13 7.08 9.51 -2.76
C SER A 13 6.44 8.26 -2.16
N LEU A 14 7.17 7.61 -1.25
CA LEU A 14 6.77 6.34 -0.63
C LEU A 14 5.45 6.48 0.13
N GLY A 15 4.67 5.40 0.18
CA GLY A 15 3.36 5.31 0.83
C GLY A 15 2.19 5.86 -0.01
N GLN A 16 2.42 6.91 -0.80
CA GLN A 16 1.37 7.58 -1.60
C GLN A 16 0.74 6.67 -2.66
N GLY A 17 1.51 5.72 -3.19
CA GLY A 17 1.02 4.74 -4.15
C GLY A 17 -0.06 3.84 -3.54
N PHE A 18 0.16 3.36 -2.32
CA PHE A 18 -0.82 2.55 -1.60
C PHE A 18 -2.08 3.37 -1.26
N ALA A 19 -1.92 4.59 -0.75
CA ALA A 19 -3.06 5.48 -0.48
C ALA A 19 -3.94 5.70 -1.72
N SER A 20 -3.30 5.95 -2.87
CA SER A 20 -4.01 6.12 -4.15
C SER A 20 -4.72 4.83 -4.58
N SER A 21 -4.10 3.66 -4.36
CA SER A 21 -4.69 2.37 -4.68
C SER A 21 -5.96 2.07 -3.89
N VAL A 22 -6.03 2.48 -2.61
CA VAL A 22 -7.25 2.38 -1.79
C VAL A 22 -8.36 3.22 -2.43
N GLY A 23 -8.07 4.46 -2.82
CA GLY A 23 -9.03 5.32 -3.51
C GLY A 23 -9.50 4.75 -4.85
N MET A 24 -8.61 4.15 -5.64
CA MET A 24 -8.96 3.50 -6.90
C MET A 24 -9.90 2.31 -6.69
N ALA A 25 -9.60 1.44 -5.73
CA ALA A 25 -10.42 0.28 -5.42
C ALA A 25 -11.83 0.69 -4.93
N LEU A 26 -11.91 1.70 -4.06
CA LEU A 26 -13.19 2.27 -3.62
C LEU A 26 -13.97 2.90 -4.78
N GLY A 27 -13.29 3.63 -5.66
CA GLY A 27 -13.89 4.24 -6.85
C GLY A 27 -14.44 3.21 -7.85
N LEU A 28 -13.70 2.12 -8.10
CA LEU A 28 -14.13 1.01 -8.94
C LEU A 28 -15.37 0.32 -8.36
N ARG A 29 -15.35 0.05 -7.05
CA ARG A 29 -16.53 -0.50 -6.36
C ARG A 29 -17.74 0.40 -6.48
N ASN A 30 -17.58 1.71 -6.25
CA ASN A 30 -18.67 2.68 -6.37
C ASN A 30 -19.26 2.73 -7.79
N LYS A 31 -18.46 2.42 -8.81
CA LYS A 31 -18.89 2.32 -10.21
C LYS A 31 -19.46 0.94 -10.58
N GLY A 32 -19.50 -0.01 -9.65
CA GLY A 32 -19.94 -1.39 -9.92
C GLY A 32 -18.99 -2.15 -10.86
N ILE A 33 -17.73 -1.72 -10.97
CA ILE A 33 -16.74 -2.36 -11.86
C ILE A 33 -16.05 -3.48 -11.06
N PRO A 34 -16.17 -4.76 -11.46
CA PRO A 34 -15.62 -5.90 -10.72
C PRO A 34 -14.13 -6.10 -11.02
N ALA A 35 -13.33 -5.04 -10.92
CA ALA A 35 -11.89 -5.08 -11.12
C ALA A 35 -11.15 -5.16 -9.78
N TYR A 36 -9.96 -5.76 -9.81
CA TYR A 36 -9.03 -5.78 -8.70
C TYR A 36 -8.03 -4.63 -8.83
N THR A 37 -7.62 -4.07 -7.70
CA THR A 37 -6.51 -3.13 -7.60
C THR A 37 -5.37 -3.81 -6.85
N TYR A 38 -4.19 -3.82 -7.45
CA TYR A 38 -2.99 -4.39 -6.86
C TYR A 38 -2.02 -3.27 -6.50
N ALA A 39 -1.48 -3.31 -5.28
CA ALA A 39 -0.48 -2.37 -4.80
C ALA A 39 0.77 -3.14 -4.35
N LEU A 40 1.93 -2.79 -4.91
CA LEU A 40 3.22 -3.32 -4.47
C LEU A 40 3.89 -2.27 -3.59
N LEU A 41 4.31 -2.68 -2.40
CA LEU A 41 4.97 -1.85 -1.40
C LEU A 41 6.34 -2.44 -1.04
N GLY A 42 7.31 -1.59 -0.70
CA GLY A 42 8.54 -2.04 -0.04
C GLY A 42 8.37 -2.18 1.47
N ASP A 43 9.15 -3.04 2.13
CA ASP A 43 9.10 -3.15 3.59
C ASP A 43 9.67 -1.91 4.32
N GLY A 44 10.65 -1.22 3.74
CA GLY A 44 11.10 0.09 4.21
C GLY A 44 10.06 1.22 4.01
N GLU A 45 9.20 1.10 2.99
CA GLU A 45 8.10 2.04 2.72
C GLU A 45 7.00 1.96 3.79
N LEU A 46 6.87 0.81 4.48
CA LEU A 46 5.92 0.64 5.57
C LEU A 46 6.20 1.54 6.79
N ASN A 47 7.36 2.20 6.84
CA ASN A 47 7.66 3.19 7.87
C ASN A 47 6.82 4.48 7.71
N GLU A 48 6.27 4.73 6.52
CA GLU A 48 5.43 5.90 6.27
C GLU A 48 4.05 5.75 6.92
N GLY A 49 3.65 6.72 7.73
CA GLY A 49 2.38 6.70 8.47
C GLY A 49 1.16 6.56 7.55
N ILE A 50 1.22 7.17 6.35
CA ILE A 50 0.13 7.12 5.36
C ILE A 50 -0.20 5.69 4.92
N VAL A 51 0.75 4.75 5.00
CA VAL A 51 0.47 3.34 4.70
C VAL A 51 -0.56 2.79 5.68
N TRP A 52 -0.40 3.07 6.97
CA TRP A 52 -1.27 2.58 8.03
C TRP A 52 -2.59 3.33 8.09
N GLU A 53 -2.60 4.63 7.82
CA GLU A 53 -3.84 5.40 7.62
C GLU A 53 -4.67 4.80 6.47
N SER A 54 -4.01 4.46 5.37
CA SER A 54 -4.64 3.85 4.19
C SER A 54 -5.15 2.43 4.48
N ALA A 55 -4.41 1.63 5.23
CA ALA A 55 -4.83 0.30 5.67
C ALA A 55 -6.09 0.37 6.55
N MET A 56 -6.11 1.30 7.51
CA MET A 56 -7.27 1.55 8.38
C MET A 56 -8.53 1.90 7.56
N ILE A 57 -8.37 2.78 6.56
CA ILE A 57 -9.46 3.17 5.66
C ILE A 57 -9.91 1.99 4.78
N ALA A 58 -8.98 1.23 4.22
CA ALA A 58 -9.29 0.08 3.37
C ALA A 58 -10.14 -0.97 4.10
N SER A 59 -9.77 -1.26 5.35
CA SER A 59 -10.50 -2.16 6.26
C SER A 59 -11.86 -1.59 6.67
N HIS A 60 -11.92 -0.34 7.14
CA HIS A 60 -13.17 0.32 7.53
C HIS A 60 -14.22 0.25 6.42
N TYR A 61 -13.81 0.50 5.18
CA TYR A 61 -14.71 0.44 4.03
C TYR A 61 -14.90 -0.96 3.45
N LYS A 62 -14.23 -2.01 3.94
CA LYS A 62 -14.30 -3.39 3.40
C LYS A 62 -13.96 -3.45 1.91
N THR A 63 -12.75 -3.03 1.59
CA THR A 63 -12.28 -2.89 0.20
C THR A 63 -11.80 -4.23 -0.37
N ASN A 64 -12.72 -5.18 -0.54
CA ASN A 64 -12.41 -6.60 -0.82
C ASN A 64 -11.66 -6.88 -2.14
N HIS A 65 -11.58 -5.90 -3.05
CA HIS A 65 -10.88 -6.03 -4.33
C HIS A 65 -9.52 -5.30 -4.34
N LEU A 66 -9.02 -4.87 -3.18
CA LEU A 66 -7.67 -4.34 -3.02
C LEU A 66 -6.74 -5.44 -2.51
N ILE A 67 -5.62 -5.64 -3.19
CA ILE A 67 -4.57 -6.60 -2.78
C ILE A 67 -3.26 -5.83 -2.61
N ALA A 68 -2.79 -5.74 -1.38
CA ALA A 68 -1.46 -5.22 -1.05
C ALA A 68 -0.44 -6.36 -1.06
N ILE A 69 0.70 -6.13 -1.70
CA ILE A 69 1.83 -7.04 -1.77
C ILE A 69 3.03 -6.31 -1.16
N VAL A 70 3.61 -6.87 -0.11
CA VAL A 70 4.81 -6.30 0.53
C VAL A 70 6.04 -7.07 0.08
N ASP A 71 6.97 -6.38 -0.57
CA ASP A 71 8.32 -6.87 -0.79
C ASP A 71 9.13 -6.79 0.52
N LYS A 72 9.08 -7.87 1.29
CA LYS A 72 9.83 -8.05 2.54
C LYS A 72 11.26 -8.54 2.28
N ASN A 73 12.07 -7.72 1.61
CA ASN A 73 13.46 -8.06 1.29
C ASN A 73 14.46 -7.70 2.41
N GLY A 74 14.05 -6.96 3.44
CA GLY A 74 14.87 -6.64 4.61
C GLY A 74 15.85 -5.50 4.42
N LYS A 75 15.80 -4.76 3.30
CA LYS A 75 16.69 -3.62 3.01
C LYS A 75 15.91 -2.35 2.72
N GLN A 76 16.48 -1.22 3.12
CA GLN A 76 15.99 0.11 2.81
C GLN A 76 17.15 1.07 2.54
N ALA A 77 16.84 2.33 2.21
CA ALA A 77 17.86 3.36 2.12
C ALA A 77 18.60 3.47 3.47
N GLY A 78 19.93 3.39 3.43
CA GLY A 78 20.78 3.48 4.61
C GLY A 78 21.13 2.16 5.31
N GLY A 79 20.52 1.01 4.96
CA GLY A 79 20.90 -0.28 5.54
C GLY A 79 19.80 -1.33 5.57
N PHE A 80 19.95 -2.32 6.45
CA PHE A 80 18.88 -3.29 6.70
C PHE A 80 17.74 -2.64 7.48
N THR A 81 16.50 -3.02 7.19
CA THR A 81 15.31 -2.47 7.86
C THR A 81 15.39 -2.63 9.38
N LYS A 82 15.84 -3.79 9.86
CA LYS A 82 16.06 -4.09 11.29
C LYS A 82 17.03 -3.13 12.01
N ASP A 83 17.96 -2.50 11.29
CA ASP A 83 18.99 -1.64 11.88
C ASP A 83 18.58 -0.16 11.83
N ILE A 84 17.59 0.19 10.99
CA ILE A 84 17.10 1.56 10.83
C ILE A 84 15.76 1.77 11.55
N ILE A 85 14.71 1.07 11.11
CA ILE A 85 13.40 1.02 11.79
C ILE A 85 12.90 -0.42 11.69
N HIS A 86 13.04 -1.14 12.81
CA HIS A 86 12.66 -2.55 12.85
C HIS A 86 11.15 -2.71 13.02
N MET A 87 10.49 -3.21 11.97
CA MET A 87 9.11 -3.64 12.04
C MET A 87 9.04 -5.13 12.37
N GLU A 88 8.94 -5.44 13.67
CA GLU A 88 9.09 -6.80 14.21
C GLU A 88 8.20 -7.83 13.50
N ASP A 89 6.88 -7.64 13.57
CA ASP A 89 5.89 -8.55 12.99
C ASP A 89 4.96 -7.79 12.04
N VAL A 90 5.41 -7.72 10.78
CA VAL A 90 4.67 -7.05 9.71
C VAL A 90 3.29 -7.71 9.52
N MET A 91 3.20 -9.04 9.60
CA MET A 91 1.95 -9.77 9.42
C MET A 91 0.93 -9.40 10.49
N LYS A 92 1.30 -9.50 11.78
CA LYS A 92 0.39 -9.11 12.88
C LYS A 92 -0.02 -7.64 12.81
N LYS A 93 0.88 -6.76 12.33
CA LYS A 93 0.56 -5.34 12.16
C LYS A 93 -0.53 -5.17 11.10
N TRP A 94 -0.41 -5.80 9.92
CA TRP A 94 -1.48 -5.79 8.93
C TRP A 94 -2.79 -6.38 9.48
N GLU A 95 -2.74 -7.55 10.12
CA GLU A 95 -3.92 -8.19 10.74
C GLU A 95 -4.62 -7.27 11.76
N SER A 96 -3.86 -6.47 12.52
CA SER A 96 -4.43 -5.54 13.50
C SER A 96 -5.22 -4.37 12.90
N PHE A 97 -5.01 -4.07 11.62
CA PHE A 97 -5.77 -3.05 10.89
C PHE A 97 -7.01 -3.62 10.19
N GLY A 98 -7.21 -4.95 10.22
CA GLY A 98 -8.32 -5.69 9.62
C GLY A 98 -8.08 -6.08 8.16
#